data_AF-A0A374JTE4-F1
#
_entry.id   AF-A0A374JTE4-F1
#
_cell.length_a   1.000
_cell.length_b   1.000
_cell.length_c   1.000
_cell.angle_alpha   90.00
_cell.angle_beta   90.00
_cell.angle_gamma   90.00
#
_symmetry.space_group_name_H-M   'P 1'
#
loop_
_entity.id
_entity.type
_entity.pdbx_description
1 polymer ?
#
loop_
_entity_poly.entity_id
_entity_poly.type
_entity_poly.pdbx_seq_one_letter_code
_entity_poly.pdbx_strand_id
1 'polypeptide(L)'
;MRRGVLMALGVVSLCAVTLWCGRIYSVNRAYSDDTRVVEAAENVSVDGLLIKCRETRIYSIDEYKARFNVDSVDVLSPEDRFICTRLNVDNTTEEPIDWDTVMAATECGFESQTWCSSVNLYSGRELNTFTSNDLEPGMNQDIWYVTSLARVSFSRDTWDNLERESFYYVLTLEPDKLMIRLDIE
;
A
#
# COMPACT_ATOMS: atom_id res chain seq x y z
N MET A 1 -45.81 -15.51 36.19
CA MET A 1 -44.34 -15.49 36.30
C MET A 1 -43.62 -15.59 34.94
N ARG A 2 -43.82 -16.65 34.13
CA ARG A 2 -43.13 -16.84 32.82
C ARG A 2 -43.25 -15.67 31.83
N ARG A 3 -44.44 -15.04 31.69
CA ARG A 3 -44.66 -13.93 30.75
C ARG A 3 -43.93 -12.63 31.12
N GLY A 4 -43.85 -12.31 32.42
CA GLY A 4 -43.15 -11.12 32.90
C GLY A 4 -41.63 -11.22 32.72
N VAL A 5 -41.08 -12.43 32.94
CA VAL A 5 -39.66 -12.72 32.71
C VAL A 5 -39.31 -12.62 31.22
N LEU A 6 -40.16 -13.15 30.33
CA LEU A 6 -39.99 -13.04 28.87
C LEU A 6 -40.05 -11.59 28.37
N MET A 7 -40.97 -10.79 28.90
CA MET A 7 -41.07 -9.36 28.57
C MET A 7 -39.85 -8.58 29.05
N ALA A 8 -39.38 -8.83 30.28
CA ALA A 8 -38.17 -8.21 30.81
C ALA A 8 -36.92 -8.57 29.99
N LEU A 9 -36.77 -9.85 29.62
CA LEU A 9 -35.71 -10.30 28.71
C LEU A 9 -35.77 -9.59 27.36
N GLY A 10 -36.96 -9.47 26.76
CA GLY A 10 -37.15 -8.75 25.49
C GLY A 10 -36.72 -7.28 25.57
N VAL A 11 -37.08 -6.59 26.66
CA VAL A 11 -36.68 -5.20 26.88
C VAL A 11 -35.16 -5.09 27.06
N VAL A 12 -34.55 -5.97 27.86
CA VAL A 12 -33.09 -5.97 28.08
C VAL A 12 -32.35 -6.26 26.76
N SER A 13 -32.80 -7.23 25.97
CA SER A 13 -32.22 -7.51 24.65
C SER A 13 -32.35 -6.33 23.69
N LEU A 14 -33.50 -5.67 23.66
CA LEU A 14 -33.69 -4.47 22.83
C LEU A 14 -32.74 -3.34 23.24
N CYS A 15 -32.61 -3.09 24.55
CA CYS A 15 -31.67 -2.10 25.09
C CYS A 15 -30.21 -2.46 24.76
N ALA A 16 -29.83 -3.73 24.83
CA ALA A 16 -28.49 -4.17 24.47
C ALA A 16 -28.21 -3.91 22.98
N VAL A 17 -29.14 -4.26 22.09
CA VAL A 17 -29.00 -4.04 20.64
C VAL A 17 -28.92 -2.55 20.32
N THR A 18 -29.79 -1.72 20.90
CA THR A 18 -29.78 -0.27 20.62
C THR A 18 -28.51 0.41 21.12
N LEU A 19 -27.99 0.04 22.29
CA LEU A 19 -26.71 0.53 22.79
C LEU A 19 -25.54 0.06 21.89
N TRP A 20 -25.59 -1.17 21.39
CA TRP A 20 -24.54 -1.72 20.53
C TRP A 20 -24.52 -1.03 19.16
N CYS A 21 -25.67 -0.90 18.51
CA CYS A 21 -25.80 -0.15 17.26
C CYS A 21 -25.44 1.33 17.45
N GLY A 22 -25.87 1.95 18.56
CA GLY A 22 -25.53 3.32 18.91
C GLY A 22 -24.02 3.51 19.10
N ARG A 23 -23.33 2.54 19.72
CA ARG A 23 -21.86 2.54 19.85
C ARG A 23 -21.17 2.43 18.50
N ILE A 24 -21.60 1.51 17.63
CA ILE A 24 -21.04 1.39 16.26
C ILE A 24 -21.21 2.70 15.50
N TYR A 25 -22.41 3.27 15.51
CA TYR A 25 -22.68 4.53 14.84
C TYR A 25 -21.81 5.66 15.41
N SER A 26 -21.68 5.75 16.73
CA SER A 26 -20.83 6.75 17.39
C SER A 26 -19.37 6.61 16.99
N VAL A 27 -18.83 5.39 16.95
CA VAL A 27 -17.43 5.13 16.58
C VAL A 27 -17.21 5.49 15.10
N ASN A 28 -18.07 4.99 14.20
CA ASN A 28 -17.94 5.25 12.77
C ASN A 28 -18.13 6.73 12.42
N ARG A 29 -18.96 7.46 13.17
CA ARG A 29 -19.15 8.90 12.97
C ARG A 29 -17.98 9.73 13.51
N ALA A 30 -17.31 9.24 14.56
CA ALA A 30 -16.13 9.90 15.11
C ALA A 30 -14.86 9.62 14.31
N TYR A 31 -14.89 8.63 13.40
CA TYR A 31 -13.80 8.33 12.48
C TYR A 31 -13.77 9.37 11.35
N SER A 32 -12.74 10.21 11.32
CA SER A 32 -12.34 10.94 10.12
C SER A 32 -11.35 10.08 9.35
N ASP A 33 -11.62 9.88 8.06
CA ASP A 33 -10.63 9.32 7.15
C ASP A 33 -9.86 10.50 6.56
N ASP A 34 -8.77 10.88 7.23
CA ASP A 34 -7.88 11.95 6.79
C ASP A 34 -6.86 11.45 5.74
N THR A 35 -7.10 10.26 5.16
CA THR A 35 -6.25 9.72 4.11
C THR A 35 -6.24 10.63 2.89
N ARG A 36 -5.05 11.09 2.53
CA ARG A 36 -4.82 11.85 1.31
C ARG A 36 -4.42 10.91 0.17
N VAL A 37 -5.19 10.95 -0.91
CA VAL A 37 -4.89 10.25 -2.17
C VAL A 37 -4.44 11.26 -3.21
N VAL A 38 -3.34 10.97 -3.88
CA VAL A 38 -2.90 11.70 -5.08
C VAL A 38 -2.93 10.77 -6.29
N GLU A 39 -3.06 11.32 -7.50
CA GLU A 39 -3.01 10.53 -8.73
C GLU A 39 -1.55 10.23 -9.15
N ALA A 40 -1.30 9.12 -9.84
CA ALA A 40 0.05 8.68 -10.23
C ALA A 40 0.88 9.74 -10.96
N ALA A 41 0.23 10.57 -11.78
CA ALA A 41 0.89 11.61 -12.57
C ALA A 41 1.38 12.81 -11.74
N GLU A 42 0.88 12.98 -10.52
CA GLU A 42 1.18 14.10 -9.63
C GLU A 42 2.52 13.90 -8.91
N ASN A 43 3.17 15.02 -8.55
CA ASN A 43 4.33 14.99 -7.66
C ASN A 43 3.88 15.16 -6.21
N VAL A 44 4.53 14.45 -5.31
CA VAL A 44 4.26 14.50 -3.87
C VAL A 44 5.52 14.92 -3.14
N SER A 45 5.40 15.92 -2.26
CA SER A 45 6.52 16.30 -1.38
C SER A 45 6.37 15.59 -0.03
N VAL A 46 7.42 14.88 0.38
CA VAL A 46 7.54 14.21 1.68
C VAL A 46 8.97 14.39 2.17
N ASP A 47 9.15 14.97 3.35
CA ASP A 47 10.44 15.05 4.06
C ASP A 47 11.64 15.53 3.21
N GLY A 48 11.45 16.56 2.39
CA GLY A 48 12.49 17.12 1.53
C GLY A 48 12.70 16.37 0.20
N LEU A 49 11.96 15.28 -0.02
CA LEU A 49 11.90 14.55 -1.28
C LEU A 49 10.70 15.01 -2.10
N LEU A 50 10.89 15.11 -3.42
CA LEU A 50 9.81 15.17 -4.38
C LEU A 50 9.69 13.81 -5.08
N ILE A 51 8.55 13.17 -4.91
CA ILE A 51 8.30 11.79 -5.30
C ILE A 51 7.27 11.77 -6.42
N LYS A 52 7.54 10.98 -7.47
CA LYS A 52 6.62 10.76 -8.58
C LYS A 52 6.51 9.30 -8.94
N CYS A 53 5.30 8.77 -9.06
CA CYS A 53 5.07 7.46 -9.64
C CYS A 53 5.31 7.51 -11.15
N ARG A 54 6.24 6.68 -11.64
CA ARG A 54 6.60 6.62 -13.07
C ARG A 54 5.86 5.52 -13.80
N GLU A 55 5.71 4.37 -13.15
CA GLU A 55 5.23 3.15 -13.76
C GLU A 55 4.79 2.19 -12.66
N THR A 56 3.63 1.55 -12.85
CA THR A 56 3.21 0.41 -12.04
C THR A 56 2.74 -0.71 -12.95
N ARG A 57 3.22 -1.93 -12.67
CA ARG A 57 2.81 -3.13 -13.41
C ARG A 57 2.65 -4.33 -12.49
N ILE A 58 1.76 -5.22 -12.89
CA ILE A 58 1.59 -6.53 -12.27
C ILE A 58 2.18 -7.59 -13.20
N TYR A 59 3.15 -8.34 -12.70
CA TYR A 59 3.83 -9.39 -13.44
C TYR A 59 3.46 -10.76 -12.90
N SER A 60 3.31 -11.75 -13.78
CA SER A 60 3.50 -13.15 -13.38
C SER A 60 4.93 -13.40 -12.90
N ILE A 61 5.16 -14.52 -12.22
CA ILE A 61 6.50 -14.91 -11.75
C ILE A 61 7.52 -14.93 -12.89
N ASP A 62 7.16 -15.53 -14.03
CA ASP A 62 8.07 -15.66 -15.17
C ASP A 62 8.35 -14.31 -15.84
N GLU A 63 7.34 -13.45 -15.97
CA GLU A 63 7.51 -12.09 -16.49
C GLU A 63 8.38 -11.24 -15.58
N TYR A 64 8.20 -11.33 -14.26
CA TYR A 64 9.03 -10.62 -13.28
C TYR A 64 10.50 -11.03 -13.41
N LYS A 65 10.77 -12.33 -13.40
CA LYS A 65 12.13 -12.87 -13.55
C LYS A 65 12.77 -12.46 -14.86
N ALA A 66 12.02 -12.50 -15.96
CA ALA A 66 12.52 -12.08 -17.27
C ALA A 66 12.77 -10.57 -17.34
N ARG A 67 11.89 -9.75 -16.76
CA ARG A 67 11.98 -8.29 -16.80
C ARG A 67 13.18 -7.75 -16.03
N PHE A 68 13.46 -8.35 -14.89
CA PHE A 68 14.46 -7.89 -13.94
C PHE A 68 15.71 -8.78 -13.87
N ASN A 69 15.75 -9.86 -14.66
CA ASN A 69 16.86 -10.80 -14.73
C ASN A 69 17.21 -11.40 -13.35
N VAL A 70 16.19 -11.94 -12.67
CA VAL A 70 16.30 -12.56 -11.33
C VAL A 70 16.08 -14.07 -11.44
N ASP A 71 16.94 -14.87 -10.80
CA ASP A 71 16.92 -16.33 -10.92
C ASP A 71 15.78 -16.99 -10.12
N SER A 72 15.59 -16.57 -8.88
CA SER A 72 14.59 -17.12 -7.96
C SER A 72 13.84 -16.02 -7.21
N VAL A 73 12.58 -16.32 -6.90
CA VAL A 73 11.72 -15.47 -6.08
C VAL A 73 11.04 -16.34 -5.04
N ASP A 74 10.77 -15.76 -3.86
CA ASP A 74 10.02 -16.43 -2.81
C ASP A 74 8.52 -16.13 -3.00
N VAL A 75 7.73 -17.18 -3.18
CA VAL A 75 6.28 -17.11 -3.43
C VAL A 75 5.56 -18.21 -2.65
N LEU A 76 4.31 -17.93 -2.27
CA LEU A 76 3.48 -18.90 -1.56
C LEU A 76 2.85 -19.92 -2.52
N SER A 77 2.58 -19.48 -3.75
CA SER A 77 1.96 -20.29 -4.81
C SER A 77 2.60 -20.00 -6.16
N PRO A 78 2.68 -20.99 -7.08
CA PRO A 78 3.10 -20.74 -8.46
C PRO A 78 2.15 -19.82 -9.23
N GLU A 79 0.94 -19.60 -8.72
CA GLU A 79 -0.01 -18.64 -9.31
C GLU A 79 0.23 -17.21 -8.84
N ASP A 80 1.07 -16.96 -7.82
CA ASP A 80 1.29 -15.61 -7.29
C ASP A 80 1.81 -14.65 -8.37
N ARG A 81 1.59 -13.35 -8.14
CA ARG A 81 2.04 -12.27 -9.03
C ARG A 81 2.83 -11.24 -8.23
N PHE A 82 3.54 -10.36 -8.93
CA PHE A 82 4.25 -9.25 -8.30
C PHE A 82 3.68 -7.94 -8.77
N ILE A 83 3.25 -7.09 -7.85
CA ILE A 83 3.01 -5.68 -8.16
C ILE A 83 4.32 -4.93 -7.95
N CYS A 84 4.74 -4.20 -8.97
CA CYS A 84 5.99 -3.45 -8.99
C CYS A 84 5.69 -2.00 -9.35
N THR A 85 6.20 -1.06 -8.55
CA THR A 85 6.08 0.38 -8.80
C THR A 85 7.47 0.99 -8.87
N ARG A 86 7.69 1.84 -9.87
CA ARG A 86 8.88 2.68 -9.98
C ARG A 86 8.55 4.09 -9.53
N LEU A 87 9.20 4.52 -8.45
CA LEU A 87 9.14 5.89 -7.97
C LEU A 87 10.39 6.64 -8.42
N ASN A 88 10.22 7.83 -8.97
CA ASN A 88 11.31 8.78 -9.10
C ASN A 88 11.34 9.62 -7.82
N VAL A 89 12.50 9.70 -7.18
CA VAL A 89 12.74 10.51 -5.98
C VAL A 89 13.77 11.59 -6.30
N ASP A 90 13.46 12.83 -5.95
CA ASP A 90 14.29 14.01 -6.18
C ASP A 90 14.60 14.68 -4.84
N ASN A 91 15.88 14.95 -4.55
CA ASN A 91 16.29 15.68 -3.36
C ASN A 91 16.13 17.18 -3.60
N THR A 92 15.12 17.77 -2.95
CA THR A 92 14.80 19.20 -3.05
C THR A 92 15.44 20.05 -1.95
N THR A 93 16.28 19.46 -1.11
CA THR A 93 16.98 20.15 -0.02
C THR A 93 18.35 20.67 -0.48
N GLU A 94 19.02 21.43 0.39
CA GLU A 94 20.38 21.92 0.15
C GLU A 94 21.48 20.96 0.67
N GLU A 95 21.10 19.87 1.34
CA GLU A 95 22.02 18.90 1.94
C GLU A 95 21.86 17.50 1.30
N PRO A 96 22.91 16.68 1.25
CA PRO A 96 22.79 15.29 0.81
C PRO A 96 21.88 14.50 1.76
N ILE A 97 21.07 13.60 1.22
CA ILE A 97 20.22 12.68 1.99
C ILE A 97 20.76 11.26 1.82
N ASP A 98 21.02 10.57 2.92
CA ASP A 98 21.48 9.19 2.87
C ASP A 98 20.39 8.25 2.31
N TRP A 99 20.81 7.21 1.59
CA TRP A 99 19.84 6.30 0.96
C TRP A 99 18.97 5.54 1.97
N ASP A 100 19.45 5.30 3.19
CA ASP A 100 18.62 4.63 4.21
C ASP A 100 17.44 5.54 4.63
N THR A 101 17.67 6.85 4.75
CA THR A 101 16.62 7.85 4.98
C THR A 101 15.66 7.95 3.79
N VAL A 102 16.17 7.95 2.56
CA VAL A 102 15.31 7.94 1.36
C VAL A 102 14.43 6.70 1.33
N MET A 103 15.01 5.53 1.62
CA MET A 103 14.28 4.25 1.65
C MET A 103 13.24 4.25 2.78
N ALA A 104 13.58 4.70 3.99
CA ALA A 104 12.63 4.80 5.11
C ALA A 104 11.41 5.68 4.78
N ALA A 105 11.60 6.77 4.03
CA ALA A 105 10.52 7.67 3.60
C ALA A 105 9.61 7.08 2.50
N THR A 106 10.02 5.97 1.88
CA THR A 106 9.39 5.45 0.66
C THR A 106 9.06 3.97 0.72
N GLU A 107 9.54 3.19 1.70
CA GLU A 107 9.44 1.72 1.72
C GLU A 107 8.16 1.15 2.36
N CYS A 108 7.10 1.95 2.51
CA CYS A 108 5.91 1.53 3.26
C CYS A 108 5.19 0.33 2.61
N GLY A 109 4.47 0.53 1.49
CA GLY A 109 3.84 -0.62 0.83
C GLY A 109 2.73 -0.32 -0.16
N PHE A 110 1.90 -1.34 -0.37
CA PHE A 110 0.83 -1.38 -1.35
C PHE A 110 -0.49 -1.68 -0.67
N GLU A 111 -1.56 -1.11 -1.20
CA GLU A 111 -2.92 -1.30 -0.72
C GLU A 111 -3.92 -1.35 -1.88
N SER A 112 -5.02 -2.04 -1.64
CA SER A 112 -6.26 -2.02 -2.42
C SER A 112 -7.42 -2.02 -1.41
N GLN A 113 -8.66 -2.01 -1.90
CA GLN A 113 -9.83 -2.03 -1.01
C GLN A 113 -9.85 -3.25 -0.06
N THR A 114 -9.32 -4.40 -0.47
CA THR A 114 -9.44 -5.67 0.27
C THR A 114 -8.11 -6.32 0.65
N TRP A 115 -7.00 -5.72 0.27
CA TRP A 115 -5.67 -6.28 0.47
C TRP A 115 -4.64 -5.18 0.69
N CYS A 116 -3.67 -5.42 1.56
CA CYS A 116 -2.48 -4.60 1.70
C CYS A 116 -1.26 -5.48 1.98
N SER A 117 -0.08 -4.96 1.67
CA SER A 117 1.20 -5.61 1.96
C SER A 117 2.31 -4.58 2.01
N SER A 118 3.32 -4.82 2.83
CA SER A 118 4.53 -4.00 2.82
C SER A 118 5.35 -4.25 1.55
N VAL A 119 6.29 -3.35 1.27
CA VAL A 119 7.35 -3.63 0.30
C VAL A 119 8.13 -4.89 0.74
N ASN A 120 8.47 -5.74 -0.22
CA ASN A 120 9.44 -6.81 -0.04
C ASN A 120 10.84 -6.31 -0.42
N LEU A 121 11.60 -5.87 0.58
CA LEU A 121 12.95 -5.34 0.40
C LEU A 121 13.93 -6.37 -0.18
N TYR A 122 13.73 -7.67 0.08
CA TYR A 122 14.60 -8.71 -0.49
C TYR A 122 14.41 -8.80 -2.00
N SER A 123 13.17 -8.79 -2.48
CA SER A 123 12.87 -8.78 -3.92
C SER A 123 13.26 -7.47 -4.58
N GLY A 124 13.15 -6.33 -3.87
CA GLY A 124 13.51 -5.01 -4.40
C GLY A 124 15.01 -4.72 -4.42
N ARG A 125 15.81 -5.40 -3.60
CA ARG A 125 17.26 -5.13 -3.46
C ARG A 125 18.02 -5.24 -4.77
N GLU A 126 17.73 -6.27 -5.56
CA GLU A 126 18.45 -6.53 -6.81
C GLU A 126 17.98 -5.62 -7.96
N LEU A 127 16.83 -4.96 -7.79
CA LEU A 127 16.26 -4.05 -8.80
C LEU A 127 16.91 -2.68 -8.79
N ASN A 128 17.54 -2.31 -7.67
CA ASN A 128 18.00 -0.97 -7.39
C ASN A 128 19.53 -0.92 -7.31
N THR A 129 20.14 -0.09 -8.15
CA THR A 129 21.57 0.24 -8.06
C THR A 129 21.69 1.74 -7.82
N PHE A 130 22.14 2.11 -6.63
CA PHE A 130 22.34 3.51 -6.27
C PHE A 130 23.64 4.03 -6.89
N THR A 131 23.54 5.16 -7.60
CA THR A 131 24.66 5.70 -8.39
C THR A 131 25.70 6.45 -7.56
N SER A 132 25.40 6.72 -6.30
CA SER A 132 26.18 7.53 -5.35
C SER A 132 25.99 7.02 -3.92
N ASN A 133 26.81 7.49 -2.98
CA ASN A 133 26.67 7.14 -1.56
C ASN A 133 25.42 7.76 -0.93
N ASP A 134 25.04 8.95 -1.40
CA ASP A 134 23.90 9.72 -0.93
C ASP A 134 23.12 10.27 -2.14
N LEU A 135 21.86 10.63 -1.94
CA LEU A 135 21.10 11.41 -2.92
C LEU A 135 21.46 12.89 -2.74
N GLU A 136 22.38 13.39 -3.57
CA GLU A 136 22.88 14.78 -3.48
C GLU A 136 21.78 15.82 -3.81
N PRO A 137 21.94 17.08 -3.37
CA PRO A 137 21.02 18.16 -3.72
C PRO A 137 20.77 18.27 -5.23
N GLY A 138 19.50 18.25 -5.64
CA GLY A 138 19.07 18.31 -7.04
C GLY A 138 19.33 17.03 -7.86
N MET A 139 19.84 15.97 -7.24
CA MET A 139 19.84 14.64 -7.85
C MET A 139 18.44 14.02 -7.76
N ASN A 140 18.10 13.26 -8.80
CA ASN A 140 16.98 12.35 -8.77
C ASN A 140 17.40 10.95 -9.21
N GLN A 141 16.69 9.95 -8.72
CA GLN A 141 16.87 8.57 -9.14
C GLN A 141 15.53 7.83 -9.15
N ASP A 142 15.42 6.86 -10.05
CA ASP A 142 14.34 5.89 -10.00
C ASP A 142 14.67 4.78 -8.98
N ILE A 143 13.67 4.40 -8.19
CA ILE A 143 13.71 3.28 -7.25
C ILE A 143 12.50 2.38 -7.50
N TRP A 144 12.75 1.08 -7.61
CA TRP A 144 11.74 0.04 -7.73
C TRP A 144 11.35 -0.50 -6.37
N TYR A 145 10.04 -0.55 -6.13
CA TYR A 145 9.42 -1.21 -5.00
C TYR A 145 8.53 -2.32 -5.50
N VAL A 146 8.54 -3.45 -4.79
CA VAL A 146 7.86 -4.67 -5.20
C VAL A 146 7.25 -5.36 -3.99
N THR A 147 6.10 -5.99 -4.18
CA THR A 147 5.57 -6.97 -3.23
C THR A 147 4.83 -8.09 -3.96
N SER A 148 4.65 -9.23 -3.30
CA SER A 148 3.91 -10.36 -3.85
C SER A 148 2.41 -10.19 -3.62
N LEU A 149 1.64 -10.33 -4.69
CA LEU A 149 0.20 -10.55 -4.66
C LEU A 149 -0.04 -12.05 -4.50
N ALA A 150 -0.28 -12.48 -3.27
CA ALA A 150 -0.58 -13.87 -2.97
C ALA A 150 -1.98 -14.24 -3.51
N ARG A 151 -2.05 -15.26 -4.36
CA ARG A 151 -3.30 -15.73 -4.99
C ARG A 151 -4.42 -15.96 -3.96
N VAL A 152 -4.05 -16.49 -2.80
CA VAL A 152 -4.96 -16.84 -1.70
C VAL A 152 -5.62 -15.63 -1.04
N SER A 153 -5.05 -14.43 -1.18
CA SER A 153 -5.58 -13.19 -0.61
C SER A 153 -6.74 -12.60 -1.43
N PHE A 154 -6.96 -13.11 -2.64
CA PHE A 154 -7.95 -12.58 -3.57
C PHE A 154 -9.03 -13.63 -3.90
N SER A 155 -10.26 -13.15 -4.07
CA SER A 155 -11.31 -13.95 -4.69
C SER A 155 -10.90 -14.35 -6.10
N ARG A 156 -11.48 -15.42 -6.65
CA ARG A 156 -11.18 -15.81 -8.04
C ARG A 156 -11.54 -14.72 -9.05
N ASP A 157 -12.67 -14.06 -8.86
CA ASP A 157 -13.12 -12.98 -9.75
C ASP A 157 -12.16 -11.79 -9.73
N THR A 158 -11.77 -11.34 -8.53
CA THR A 158 -10.76 -10.29 -8.35
C THR A 158 -9.42 -10.67 -8.97
N TRP A 159 -8.97 -11.91 -8.72
CA TRP A 159 -7.68 -12.40 -9.22
C TRP A 159 -7.60 -12.42 -10.75
N ASP A 160 -8.69 -12.84 -11.39
CA ASP A 160 -8.77 -12.93 -12.85
C ASP A 160 -8.94 -11.54 -13.51
N ASN A 161 -9.19 -10.48 -12.73
CA ASN A 161 -9.40 -9.11 -13.20
C ASN A 161 -8.64 -8.06 -12.36
N LEU A 162 -7.41 -8.36 -11.92
CA LEU A 162 -6.61 -7.46 -11.05
C LEU A 162 -6.42 -6.06 -11.66
N GLU A 163 -6.39 -5.93 -12.98
CA GLU A 163 -6.29 -4.64 -13.67
C GLU A 163 -7.48 -3.70 -13.44
N ARG A 164 -8.61 -4.23 -12.94
CA ARG A 164 -9.79 -3.42 -12.59
C ARG A 164 -9.79 -2.97 -11.14
N GLU A 165 -8.94 -3.56 -10.30
CA GLU A 165 -8.80 -3.18 -8.91
C GLU A 165 -8.08 -1.84 -8.80
N SER A 166 -8.50 -1.03 -7.82
CA SER A 166 -7.78 0.20 -7.48
C SER A 166 -6.67 -0.14 -6.49
N PHE A 167 -5.43 -0.05 -6.98
CA PHE A 167 -4.24 -0.17 -6.15
C PHE A 167 -3.67 1.19 -5.78
N TYR A 168 -2.99 1.23 -4.66
CA TYR A 168 -2.37 2.41 -4.10
C TYR A 168 -0.96 2.04 -3.60
N TYR A 169 -0.02 2.96 -3.79
CA TYR A 169 1.26 2.93 -3.09
C TYR A 169 1.16 3.84 -1.88
N VAL A 170 1.38 3.29 -0.69
CA VAL A 170 1.37 4.05 0.57
C VAL A 170 2.76 4.64 0.76
N LEU A 171 2.85 5.97 0.92
CA LEU A 171 4.11 6.65 1.22
C LEU A 171 4.33 6.77 2.72
N THR A 172 3.31 7.27 3.45
CA THR A 172 3.32 7.34 4.91
C THR A 172 1.96 6.93 5.48
N LEU A 173 1.99 6.42 6.71
CA LEU A 173 0.81 6.09 7.51
C LEU A 173 0.50 7.16 8.56
N GLU A 174 1.51 7.93 8.99
CA GLU A 174 1.43 8.84 10.14
C GLU A 174 2.19 10.15 9.82
N PRO A 175 1.74 11.31 10.34
CA PRO A 175 0.52 11.51 11.13
C PRO A 175 -0.77 11.40 10.31
N ASP A 176 -0.68 11.60 8.99
CA ASP A 176 -1.80 11.43 8.06
C ASP A 176 -1.38 10.44 6.98
N LYS A 177 -2.25 9.49 6.65
CA LYS A 177 -1.97 8.52 5.60
C LYS A 177 -1.92 9.21 4.24
N LEU A 178 -0.83 9.00 3.51
CA LEU A 178 -0.63 9.54 2.17
C LEU A 178 -0.38 8.41 1.19
N MET A 179 -1.18 8.35 0.14
CA MET A 179 -1.07 7.31 -0.86
C MET A 179 -1.16 7.86 -2.29
N ILE A 180 -0.43 7.22 -3.19
CA ILE A 180 -0.48 7.45 -4.63
C ILE A 180 -1.38 6.38 -5.22
N ARG A 181 -2.45 6.78 -5.91
CA ARG A 181 -3.26 5.87 -6.71
C ARG A 181 -2.44 5.39 -7.90
N LEU A 182 -2.40 4.08 -8.11
CA LEU A 182 -1.57 3.45 -9.12
C LEU A 182 -2.35 3.16 -10.39
N ASP A 183 -1.76 3.56 -11.52
CA ASP A 183 -2.24 3.20 -12.85
C ASP A 183 -1.52 1.90 -13.26
N ILE A 184 -2.28 0.79 -13.28
CA ILE A 184 -1.75 -0.51 -13.69
C ILE A 184 -1.70 -0.56 -15.23
N GLU A 185 -0.49 -0.66 -15.79
CA GLU A 185 -0.25 -0.81 -17.23
C GLU A 185 -0.18 -2.26 -17.71
#